data_AF-A0A6J4Q456-F1
#
_entry.id   AF-A0A6J4Q456-F1
#
_cell.length_a   1.000
_cell.length_b   1.000
_cell.length_c   1.000
_cell.angle_alpha   90.00
_cell.angle_beta   90.00
_cell.angle_gamma   90.00
#
_symmetry.space_group_name_H-M   'P 1'
#
loop_
_entity.id
_entity.type
_entity.pdbx_description
1 polymer ?
#
loop_
_entity_poly.entity_id
_entity_poly.type
_entity_poly.pdbx_seq_one_letter_code
_entity_poly.pdbx_strand_id
1 'polypeptide(L)'
;MTGEPRPARGRDAGPARPVRAVHLGLGAFHRAHQAWYAQGAGDGWGIAAFTGRRPDAALALAEQEGLYTLLTRDAEGDRAEVVASITSAHDGADAAAWSGHLGDPSVAVLTLTVTEAGYRRAPGGGLDLDDPQVAADVAALRSDP
;
A
#
# COMPACT_ATOMS: atom_id res chain seq x y z
N MET A 1 12.40 27.85 -4.50
CA MET A 1 11.34 27.03 -3.89
C MET A 1 12.02 26.16 -2.85
N THR A 2 12.09 26.65 -1.60
CA THR A 2 12.67 25.90 -0.48
C THR A 2 11.79 24.68 -0.25
N GLY A 3 12.29 23.48 -0.53
CA GLY A 3 11.53 22.24 -0.35
C GLY A 3 11.11 22.12 1.11
N GLU A 4 9.84 21.80 1.36
CA GLU A 4 9.38 21.44 2.69
C GLU A 4 10.26 20.31 3.26
N PRO A 5 10.60 20.35 4.55
CA PRO A 5 11.44 19.32 5.15
C PRO A 5 10.77 17.95 5.04
N ARG A 6 11.49 16.97 4.47
CA ARG A 6 11.03 15.58 4.38
C ARG A 6 11.05 14.92 5.77
N PRO A 7 10.05 14.09 6.12
CA PRO A 7 10.01 13.39 7.41
C PRO A 7 11.16 12.38 7.53
N ALA A 8 11.67 12.17 8.74
CA ALA A 8 12.75 11.24 9.04
C ALA A 8 12.46 10.37 10.27
N ARG A 9 12.74 9.06 10.17
CA ARG A 9 12.30 8.04 11.13
C ARG A 9 12.85 8.21 12.55
N GLY A 10 13.98 8.89 12.75
CA GLY A 10 14.51 9.16 14.09
C GLY A 10 14.01 10.46 14.73
N ARG A 11 13.55 11.44 13.93
CA ARG A 11 13.07 12.73 14.43
C ARG A 11 11.54 12.76 14.55
N ASP A 12 10.88 12.17 13.57
CA ASP A 12 9.44 12.36 13.34
C ASP A 12 8.64 11.06 13.55
N ALA A 13 9.30 9.92 13.73
CA ALA A 13 8.66 8.63 13.98
C ALA A 13 9.45 7.78 14.99
N GLY A 14 8.88 6.63 15.36
CA GLY A 14 9.58 5.57 16.09
C GLY A 14 10.29 4.58 15.14
N PRO A 15 10.82 3.46 15.66
CA PRO A 15 11.40 2.41 14.83
C PRO A 15 10.40 1.85 13.81
N ALA A 16 10.92 1.18 12.78
CA ALA A 16 10.09 0.50 11.79
C ALA A 16 9.16 -0.51 12.46
N ARG A 17 7.88 -0.44 12.13
CA ARG A 17 6.85 -1.32 12.67
C ARG A 17 6.94 -2.68 11.96
N PRO A 18 6.76 -3.81 12.67
CA PRO A 18 6.75 -5.12 12.04
C PRO A 18 5.61 -5.21 11.04
N VAL A 19 5.87 -5.78 9.86
CA VAL A 19 4.83 -5.97 8.85
C VAL A 19 3.82 -7.00 9.36
N ARG A 20 2.55 -6.60 9.39
CA ARG A 20 1.39 -7.44 9.75
C ARG A 20 0.27 -7.36 8.72
N ALA A 21 0.34 -6.37 7.83
CA ALA A 21 -0.61 -6.16 6.77
C ALA A 21 0.11 -5.95 5.44
N VAL A 22 -0.46 -6.51 4.37
CA VAL A 22 -0.12 -6.18 3.00
C VAL A 22 -1.25 -5.36 2.40
N HIS A 23 -0.92 -4.37 1.60
CA HIS A 23 -1.91 -3.55 0.91
C HIS A 23 -1.63 -3.44 -0.59
N LEU A 24 -2.61 -3.78 -1.44
CA LEU A 24 -2.54 -3.56 -2.88
C LEU A 24 -3.37 -2.34 -3.29
N GLY A 25 -2.73 -1.39 -3.95
CA GLY A 25 -3.36 -0.14 -4.39
C GLY A 25 -2.94 1.05 -3.55
N LEU A 26 -1.63 1.25 -3.37
CA LEU A 26 -1.00 2.39 -2.69
C LEU A 26 -1.35 3.75 -3.34
N GLY A 27 -2.56 4.23 -3.04
CA GLY A 27 -3.13 5.49 -3.50
C GLY A 27 -3.28 6.50 -2.37
N ALA A 28 -3.84 7.66 -2.72
CA ALA A 28 -4.13 8.72 -1.75
C ALA A 28 -5.15 8.27 -0.69
N PHE A 29 -6.20 7.55 -1.09
CA PHE A 29 -7.21 7.03 -0.15
C PHE A 29 -6.60 6.06 0.86
N HIS A 30 -5.72 5.15 0.42
CA HIS A 30 -5.04 4.23 1.32
C HIS A 30 -4.27 4.96 2.42
N ARG A 31 -3.46 5.94 2.02
CA ARG A 31 -2.66 6.77 2.92
C ARG A 31 -3.54 7.57 3.87
N ALA A 32 -4.57 8.23 3.36
CA ALA A 32 -5.45 9.05 4.19
C ALA A 32 -6.40 8.25 5.11
N HIS A 33 -6.54 6.93 4.90
CA HIS A 33 -7.55 6.13 5.61
C HIS A 33 -6.98 4.88 6.28
N GLN A 34 -6.76 3.77 5.57
CA GLN A 34 -6.36 2.51 6.23
C GLN A 34 -4.99 2.64 6.91
N ALA A 35 -4.03 3.31 6.27
CA ALA A 35 -2.73 3.56 6.87
C ALA A 35 -2.84 4.47 8.11
N TRP A 36 -3.70 5.49 8.08
CA TRP A 36 -3.97 6.34 9.24
C TRP A 36 -4.60 5.57 10.41
N TYR A 37 -5.59 4.69 10.16
CA TYR A 37 -6.13 3.83 11.22
C TYR A 37 -5.08 2.87 11.79
N ALA A 38 -4.21 2.31 10.95
CA ALA A 38 -3.09 1.49 11.43
C ALA A 38 -2.07 2.29 12.26
N GLN A 39 -1.88 3.58 11.96
CA GLN A 39 -1.07 4.49 12.78
C GLN A 39 -1.59 4.53 14.22
N GLY A 40 -2.90 4.73 14.38
CA GLY A 40 -3.59 4.82 15.68
C GLY A 40 -3.76 3.50 16.42
N ALA A 41 -3.65 2.35 15.74
CA ALA A 41 -3.72 1.03 16.37
C ALA A 41 -2.45 0.64 17.16
N GLY A 42 -1.41 1.49 17.14
CA GLY A 42 -0.14 1.29 17.85
C GLY A 42 0.97 0.74 16.96
N ASP A 43 2.17 0.62 17.53
CA ASP A 43 3.40 0.32 16.77
C ASP A 43 3.56 -1.15 16.36
N GLY A 44 2.62 -2.01 16.74
CA GLY A 44 2.60 -3.43 16.35
C GLY A 44 2.09 -3.69 14.93
N TRP A 45 1.59 -2.67 14.22
CA TRP A 45 0.96 -2.81 12.90
C TRP A 45 1.69 -1.98 11.85
N GLY A 46 2.61 -2.64 11.12
CA GLY A 46 3.24 -2.13 9.91
C GLY A 46 2.59 -2.66 8.63
N ILE A 47 2.60 -1.85 7.58
CA ILE A 47 2.02 -2.14 6.27
C ILE A 47 3.14 -2.24 5.23
N ALA A 48 3.20 -3.36 4.50
CA ALA A 48 3.88 -3.43 3.22
C ALA A 48 2.90 -3.04 2.11
N ALA A 49 3.09 -1.86 1.51
CA ALA A 49 2.15 -1.29 0.54
C ALA A 49 2.68 -1.40 -0.89
N PHE A 50 1.85 -1.86 -1.81
CA PHE A 50 2.17 -2.06 -3.22
C PHE A 50 1.35 -1.10 -4.07
N THR A 51 2.00 -0.44 -5.04
CA THR A 51 1.27 0.32 -6.06
C THR A 51 0.52 -0.62 -7.01
N GLY A 52 -0.37 -0.04 -7.82
CA GLY A 52 -1.00 -0.75 -8.93
C GLY A 52 -0.16 -0.62 -10.20
N ARG A 53 -0.65 0.15 -11.18
CA ARG A 53 -0.05 0.24 -12.52
C ARG A 53 1.26 1.00 -12.63
N ARG A 54 1.58 1.89 -11.68
CA ARG A 54 2.77 2.75 -11.76
C ARG A 54 3.52 2.78 -10.43
N PRO A 55 4.87 2.83 -10.45
CA PRO A 55 5.69 2.76 -9.24
C PRO A 55 5.85 4.09 -8.50
N ASP A 56 5.42 5.22 -9.07
CA ASP A 56 5.85 6.56 -8.62
C ASP A 56 5.65 6.80 -7.11
N ALA A 57 4.49 6.40 -6.59
CA ALA A 57 4.17 6.58 -5.17
C ALA A 57 5.02 5.66 -4.27
N ALA A 58 5.35 4.45 -4.72
CA ALA A 58 6.22 3.55 -3.98
C ALA A 58 7.66 4.07 -3.95
N LEU A 59 8.18 4.53 -5.09
CA LEU A 59 9.53 5.11 -5.17
C LEU A 59 9.66 6.32 -4.25
N ALA A 60 8.70 7.26 -4.31
CA ALA A 60 8.72 8.45 -3.46
C ALA A 60 8.64 8.14 -1.96
N LEU A 61 7.86 7.12 -1.57
CA LEU A 61 7.76 6.67 -0.18
C LEU A 61 8.98 5.88 0.27
N ALA A 62 9.56 5.04 -0.60
CA ALA A 62 10.74 4.25 -0.29
C ALA A 62 11.94 5.15 0.04
N GLU A 63 12.11 6.27 -0.68
CA GLU A 63 13.10 7.31 -0.35
C GLU A 63 12.91 7.93 1.05
N GLN A 64 11.72 7.82 1.63
CA GLN A 64 11.35 8.35 2.95
C GLN A 64 11.10 7.23 3.96
N GLU A 65 11.60 6.02 3.71
CA GLU A 65 11.40 4.86 4.59
C GLU A 65 9.92 4.59 4.90
N GLY A 66 9.02 4.89 3.96
CA GLY A 66 7.56 4.72 4.09
C GLY A 66 6.84 5.89 4.78
N LEU A 67 7.57 6.90 5.29
CA LEU A 67 6.98 8.05 5.97
C LEU A 67 6.32 9.01 4.98
N TYR A 68 5.21 9.61 5.39
CA TYR A 68 4.57 10.72 4.69
C TYR A 68 3.82 11.63 5.65
N THR A 69 3.50 12.84 5.20
CA THR A 69 2.67 13.78 5.95
C THR A 69 1.23 13.67 5.48
N LEU A 70 0.30 13.50 6.43
CA LEU A 70 -1.12 13.65 6.20
C LEU A 70 -1.54 15.08 6.56
N LEU A 71 -2.18 15.76 5.61
CA LEU A 71 -2.80 17.07 5.84
C LEU A 71 -4.32 16.89 5.96
N THR A 72 -4.85 17.22 7.13
CA THR A 72 -6.30 17.31 7.37
C THR A 72 -6.71 18.77 7.33
N ARG A 73 -7.75 19.09 6.55
CA ARG A 73 -8.29 20.44 6.41
C ARG A 73 -9.76 20.46 6.82
N ASP A 74 -10.10 21.36 7.75
CA ASP A 74 -11.47 21.65 8.18
C ASP A 74 -11.71 23.16 8.33
N ALA A 75 -12.79 23.56 8.99
CA ALA A 75 -13.17 24.96 9.17
C ALA A 75 -12.25 25.70 10.15
N GLU A 76 -11.60 24.96 11.05
CA GLU A 76 -10.70 25.45 12.09
C GLU A 76 -9.26 25.59 11.57
N GLY A 77 -8.92 24.91 10.49
CA GLY A 77 -7.69 25.11 9.73
C GLY A 77 -7.04 23.81 9.23
N ASP A 78 -5.76 23.91 8.92
CA ASP A 78 -4.96 22.78 8.46
C ASP A 78 -4.18 22.15 9.63
N ARG A 79 -4.22 20.82 9.73
CA ARG A 79 -3.42 20.03 10.67
C ARG A 79 -2.55 19.05 9.90
N ALA A 80 -1.27 19.02 10.22
CA ALA A 80 -0.29 18.11 9.63
C ALA A 80 0.16 17.07 10.65
N GLU A 81 0.24 15.81 10.24
CA GLU A 81 0.83 14.74 11.04
C GLU A 81 1.71 13.85 10.17
N VAL A 82 2.80 13.33 10.76
CA VAL A 82 3.64 12.32 10.10
C VAL A 82 3.07 10.95 10.38
N VAL A 83 2.81 10.19 9.31
CA VAL A 83 2.30 8.83 9.39
C VAL A 83 3.44 7.85 9.07
N ALA A 84 3.58 6.83 9.93
CA ALA A 84 4.70 5.88 9.89
C ALA A 84 4.25 4.42 9.79
N SER A 85 2.95 4.17 9.63
CA SER A 85 2.35 2.85 9.53
C SER A 85 2.68 2.11 8.23
N ILE A 86 3.06 2.81 7.16
CA ILE A 86 3.66 2.19 5.98
C ILE A 86 5.14 1.92 6.30
N THR A 87 5.49 0.64 6.46
CA THR A 87 6.85 0.21 6.79
C THR A 87 7.72 0.10 5.54
N SER A 88 7.12 -0.33 4.43
CA SER A 88 7.80 -0.47 3.15
C SER A 88 6.82 -0.25 2.01
N ALA A 89 7.26 0.41 0.95
CA ALA A 89 6.48 0.65 -0.25
C ALA A 89 7.17 0.03 -1.47
N HIS A 90 6.41 -0.69 -2.29
CA HIS A 90 6.91 -1.49 -3.40
C HIS A 90 6.15 -1.19 -4.69
N ASP A 91 6.82 -1.35 -5.82
CA ASP A 91 6.14 -1.42 -7.11
C ASP A 91 5.21 -2.65 -7.14
N GLY A 92 4.01 -2.50 -7.70
CA GLY A 92 3.08 -3.62 -7.88
C GLY A 92 3.60 -4.72 -8.81
N ALA A 93 4.60 -4.40 -9.65
CA ALA A 93 5.28 -5.37 -10.51
C ALA A 93 6.40 -6.15 -9.80
N ASP A 94 6.76 -5.82 -8.55
CA ASP A 94 7.78 -6.55 -7.79
C ASP A 94 7.20 -7.87 -7.23
N ALA A 95 7.19 -8.89 -8.08
CA ALA A 95 6.66 -10.22 -7.74
C ALA A 95 7.43 -10.91 -6.61
N ALA A 96 8.72 -10.59 -6.45
CA ALA A 96 9.56 -11.18 -5.41
C ALA A 96 9.20 -10.58 -4.03
N ALA A 97 9.09 -9.26 -3.93
CA ALA A 97 8.61 -8.61 -2.72
C ALA A 97 7.18 -9.03 -2.39
N TRP A 98 6.30 -9.09 -3.39
CA TRP A 98 4.91 -9.51 -3.22
C TRP A 98 4.80 -10.91 -2.62
N SER A 99 5.45 -11.89 -3.23
CA SER A 99 5.44 -13.29 -2.77
C SER A 99 6.13 -13.44 -1.42
N GLY A 100 7.22 -12.70 -1.19
CA GLY A 100 7.94 -12.71 0.09
C GLY A 100 7.08 -12.24 1.26
N HIS A 101 6.35 -11.11 1.10
CA HIS A 101 5.46 -10.61 2.15
C HIS A 101 4.23 -11.50 2.34
N LEU A 102 3.58 -11.97 1.26
CA LEU A 102 2.41 -12.84 1.39
C LEU A 102 2.74 -14.23 1.96
N GLY A 103 3.97 -14.70 1.79
CA GLY A 103 4.46 -15.94 2.38
C GLY A 103 4.88 -15.81 3.85
N ASP A 104 5.00 -14.61 4.40
CA ASP A 104 5.40 -14.40 5.79
C ASP A 104 4.24 -14.76 6.75
N PRO A 105 4.42 -15.73 7.66
CA PRO A 105 3.36 -16.18 8.57
C PRO A 105 2.93 -15.11 9.59
N SER A 106 3.67 -14.00 9.71
CA SER A 106 3.31 -12.87 10.55
C SER A 106 2.37 -11.87 9.88
N VAL A 107 2.20 -11.96 8.54
CA VAL A 107 1.17 -11.18 7.83
C VAL A 107 -0.20 -11.76 8.14
N ALA A 108 -1.03 -10.95 8.79
CA ALA A 108 -2.36 -11.34 9.25
C ALA A 108 -3.47 -10.93 8.26
N VAL A 109 -3.25 -9.93 7.42
CA VAL A 109 -4.29 -9.39 6.54
C VAL A 109 -3.73 -8.85 5.22
N LEU A 110 -4.44 -9.13 4.12
CA LEU A 110 -4.30 -8.45 2.84
C LEU A 110 -5.49 -7.52 2.62
N THR A 111 -5.22 -6.26 2.31
CA THR A 111 -6.25 -5.24 2.01
C THR A 111 -6.07 -4.66 0.62
N LEU A 112 -7.14 -4.18 0.00
CA LEU A 112 -7.11 -3.71 -1.39
C LEU A 112 -7.85 -2.38 -1.56
N THR A 113 -7.24 -1.44 -2.30
CA THR A 113 -7.92 -0.29 -2.90
C THR A 113 -7.56 -0.18 -4.37
N VAL A 114 -8.05 -1.14 -5.15
CA VAL A 114 -7.74 -1.31 -6.58
C VAL A 114 -8.76 -0.66 -7.52
N THR A 115 -9.72 0.10 -6.99
CA THR A 115 -10.96 0.56 -7.66
C THR A 115 -11.85 -0.60 -8.12
N GLU A 116 -13.07 -0.29 -8.54
CA GLU A 116 -14.05 -1.27 -9.00
C GLU A 116 -13.55 -2.05 -10.22
N ALA A 117 -12.85 -1.37 -11.13
CA ALA A 117 -12.29 -1.99 -12.34
C ALA A 117 -11.19 -3.03 -12.03
N GLY A 118 -10.50 -2.89 -10.89
CA GLY A 118 -9.44 -3.81 -10.48
C GLY A 118 -9.92 -5.22 -10.20
N TYR A 119 -11.22 -5.42 -9.96
CA TYR A 119 -11.82 -6.73 -9.71
C TYR A 119 -12.16 -7.52 -10.97
N ARG A 120 -11.98 -6.94 -12.17
CA ARG A 120 -12.18 -7.61 -13.47
C ARG A 120 -13.51 -8.37 -13.55
N ARG A 121 -14.62 -7.70 -13.20
CA ARG A 121 -15.93 -8.36 -13.13
C ARG A 121 -16.63 -8.37 -14.49
N ALA A 122 -17.18 -9.52 -14.86
CA ALA A 122 -18.02 -9.65 -16.04
C ALA A 122 -19.36 -8.90 -15.83
N PRO A 123 -20.08 -8.51 -16.91
CA PRO A 123 -21.37 -7.84 -16.80
C PRO A 123 -22.43 -8.63 -16.01
N GLY A 124 -22.38 -9.96 -16.08
CA GLY A 124 -23.26 -10.86 -15.33
C GLY A 124 -22.84 -11.10 -13.87
N GLY A 125 -21.75 -10.48 -13.42
CA GLY A 125 -21.09 -10.78 -12.15
C GLY A 125 -20.05 -11.90 -12.28
N GLY A 126 -19.33 -12.15 -11.19
CA GLY A 126 -18.17 -13.05 -11.20
C GLY A 126 -16.93 -12.43 -11.86
N LEU A 127 -15.87 -13.22 -11.95
CA LEU A 127 -14.63 -12.86 -12.64
C LEU A 127 -14.83 -12.98 -14.16
N ASP A 128 -14.39 -11.98 -14.92
CA ASP A 128 -14.37 -12.00 -16.38
C ASP A 128 -13.23 -12.87 -16.89
N LEU A 129 -13.52 -14.13 -17.23
CA LEU A 129 -12.54 -15.08 -17.75
C LEU A 129 -12.17 -14.83 -19.21
N ASP A 130 -12.95 -13.99 -19.92
CA ASP A 130 -12.67 -13.59 -21.30
C ASP A 130 -11.76 -12.34 -21.35
N ASP A 131 -11.54 -11.64 -20.22
CA ASP A 131 -10.51 -10.60 -20.11
C ASP A 131 -9.12 -11.20 -20.41
N PRO A 132 -8.37 -10.68 -21.40
CA PRO A 132 -7.10 -11.26 -21.81
C PRO A 132 -6.05 -11.33 -20.70
N GLN A 133 -6.07 -10.41 -19.73
CA GLN A 133 -5.13 -10.42 -18.61
C GLN A 133 -5.51 -11.49 -17.60
N VAL A 134 -6.81 -11.66 -17.32
CA VAL A 134 -7.29 -12.74 -16.45
C VAL A 134 -6.98 -14.11 -17.08
N ALA A 135 -7.23 -14.28 -18.37
CA ALA A 135 -6.93 -15.52 -19.08
C ALA A 135 -5.42 -15.86 -19.05
N ALA A 136 -4.57 -14.84 -19.20
CA ALA A 136 -3.11 -15.01 -19.10
C ALA A 136 -2.68 -15.43 -17.68
N ASP A 137 -3.20 -14.78 -16.64
CA ASP A 137 -2.90 -15.13 -15.24
C ASP A 137 -3.35 -16.56 -14.90
N VAL A 138 -4.55 -16.96 -15.34
CA VAL A 138 -5.06 -18.33 -15.15
C VAL A 138 -4.18 -19.37 -15.86
N ALA A 139 -3.70 -19.06 -17.07
CA ALA A 139 -2.80 -19.94 -17.80
C ALA A 139 -1.45 -20.08 -17.06
N ALA A 140 -0.90 -18.98 -16.56
CA ALA A 140 0.35 -18.98 -15.80
C ALA A 140 0.26 -19.84 -14.53
N LEU A 141 -0.80 -19.65 -13.73
CA LEU A 141 -1.03 -20.43 -12.49
C LEU A 141 -1.19 -21.93 -12.74
N ARG A 142 -1.71 -22.33 -13.91
CA ARG A 142 -1.84 -23.76 -14.26
C ARG A 142 -0.52 -24.38 -14.68
N SER A 143 0.41 -23.59 -15.21
CA SER A 143 1.72 -24.07 -15.66
C SER A 143 2.77 -24.13 -14.55
N ASP A 144 2.58 -23.41 -13.46
CA ASP A 144 3.51 -23.31 -12.33
C ASP A 144 2.73 -23.14 -11.00
N PRO A 145 2.22 -24.25 -10.42
CA PRO A 145 1.31 -24.23 -9.26
C PRO A 145 2.00 -24.04 -7.90
#